data_AF-D4FB45-F1
#
_entry.id   AF-D4FB45-F1
#
_cell.length_a   1.000
_cell.length_b   1.000
_cell.length_c   1.000
_cell.angle_alpha   90.00
_cell.angle_beta   90.00
_cell.angle_gamma   90.00
#
_symmetry.space_group_name_H-M   'P 1'
#
loop_
_entity.id
_entity.type
_entity.pdbx_description
1 polymer ?
#
loop_
_entity_poly.entity_id
_entity_poly.type
_entity_poly.pdbx_seq_one_letter_code
_entity_poly.pdbx_strand_id
1 'polypeptide(L)'
;MSRCLSLPSALLLILIPLTGTTQTLNLDGAWRTHDANPPFDTLATLPASASAWRTLRVPANWYSQGLDHQGALWYQREFTLPPLAADRMATLIFNGVDYRADVWLNRRYLGAHQGYFQRFALDGSEALQRHNRLLVRVDSPFEAPGTVWPLHKRLIKGVLNPA
;
A
#
# COMPACT_ATOMS: atom_id res chain seq x y z
N MET A 1 -21.00 -14.02 -3.88
CA MET A 1 -20.55 -12.67 -3.44
C MET A 1 -19.03 -12.64 -3.55
N SER A 2 -18.47 -12.13 -4.66
CA SER A 2 -17.02 -12.10 -4.85
C SER A 2 -16.41 -11.02 -3.96
N ARG A 3 -15.85 -11.46 -2.83
CA ARG A 3 -15.20 -10.59 -1.85
C ARG A 3 -13.73 -10.43 -2.27
N CYS A 4 -13.30 -9.18 -2.50
CA CYS A 4 -11.95 -8.84 -2.94
C CYS A 4 -10.91 -9.40 -1.96
N LEU A 5 -9.89 -10.08 -2.48
CA LEU A 5 -8.67 -10.47 -1.77
C LEU A 5 -7.62 -9.41 -2.05
N SER A 6 -7.00 -8.81 -1.03
CA SER A 6 -5.95 -7.81 -1.22
C SER A 6 -4.95 -7.91 -0.08
N LEU A 7 -3.93 -8.76 -0.24
CA LEU A 7 -2.80 -8.86 0.67
C LEU A 7 -1.71 -7.89 0.21
N PRO A 8 -1.53 -6.69 0.80
CA PRO A 8 -0.30 -5.94 0.58
C PRO A 8 0.81 -6.66 1.34
N SER A 9 1.76 -7.30 0.68
CA SER A 9 3.06 -7.62 1.33
C SER A 9 4.03 -6.54 0.91
N ALA A 10 4.67 -5.87 1.86
CA ALA A 10 5.60 -4.77 1.60
C ALA A 10 6.98 -5.13 2.18
N LEU A 11 7.92 -5.48 1.31
CA LEU A 11 9.30 -5.78 1.68
C LEU A 11 10.17 -4.56 1.32
N LEU A 12 10.85 -3.91 2.27
CA LEU A 12 11.43 -2.58 2.07
C LEU A 12 12.96 -2.57 1.92
N LEU A 13 13.41 -1.60 1.12
CA LEU A 13 14.74 -0.99 0.98
C LEU A 13 15.84 -1.90 0.47
N ILE A 14 16.34 -1.58 -0.71
CA ILE A 14 17.73 -1.85 -1.08
C ILE A 14 18.45 -0.51 -0.94
N LEU A 15 19.26 -0.39 0.12
CA LEU A 15 20.30 0.63 0.21
C LEU A 15 21.53 0.12 -0.55
N ILE A 16 21.96 0.78 -1.62
CA ILE A 16 23.26 0.49 -2.24
C ILE A 16 24.17 1.70 -1.98
N PRO A 17 25.07 1.64 -1.00
CA PRO A 17 26.24 2.50 -0.99
C PRO A 17 27.28 1.95 -1.97
N LEU A 18 28.00 2.82 -2.67
CA LEU A 18 29.12 2.44 -3.55
C LEU A 18 30.26 1.68 -2.81
N THR A 19 30.19 1.58 -1.47
CA THR A 19 31.14 0.86 -0.61
C THR A 19 30.48 0.24 0.64
N GLY A 20 29.20 -0.14 0.61
CA GLY A 20 28.55 -0.66 1.81
C GLY A 20 27.51 -1.77 1.59
N THR A 21 27.20 -2.48 2.67
CA THR A 21 26.28 -3.61 2.66
C THR A 21 24.85 -3.15 2.43
N THR A 22 24.14 -3.83 1.53
CA THR A 22 22.69 -3.64 1.39
C THR A 22 21.97 -3.99 2.68
N GLN A 23 21.16 -3.05 3.17
CA GLN A 23 20.27 -3.28 4.30
C GLN A 23 18.83 -3.35 3.83
N THR A 24 18.13 -4.40 4.24
CA THR A 24 16.70 -4.63 3.99
C THR A 24 15.94 -4.46 5.30
N LEU A 25 14.86 -3.68 5.27
CA LEU A 25 13.94 -3.54 6.39
C LEU A 25 12.61 -4.21 6.02
N ASN A 26 12.01 -5.01 6.88
CA ASN A 26 10.64 -5.47 6.63
C ASN A 26 9.65 -4.44 7.19
N LEU A 27 8.67 -4.02 6.37
CA LEU A 27 7.59 -3.13 6.80
C LEU A 27 6.27 -3.85 7.09
N ASP A 28 6.21 -5.17 6.91
CA ASP A 28 5.08 -5.99 7.36
C ASP A 28 4.80 -5.80 8.86
N GLY A 29 3.62 -6.23 9.29
CA GLY A 29 3.14 -6.11 10.67
C GLY A 29 2.00 -5.13 10.79
N ALA A 30 1.99 -4.34 11.86
CA ALA A 30 0.87 -3.45 12.19
C ALA A 30 0.93 -2.12 11.41
N TRP A 31 -0.12 -1.87 10.62
CA TRP A 31 -0.35 -0.65 9.88
C TRP A 31 -1.60 0.06 10.40
N ARG A 32 -1.64 1.38 10.29
CA ARG A 32 -2.84 2.17 10.52
C ARG A 32 -3.62 2.27 9.22
N THR A 33 -4.94 2.15 9.27
CA THR A 33 -5.83 2.20 8.12
C THR A 33 -7.01 3.14 8.36
N HIS A 34 -7.47 3.78 7.29
CA HIS A 34 -8.60 4.72 7.30
C HIS A 34 -9.33 4.66 5.95
N ASP A 35 -10.60 5.06 5.90
CA ASP A 35 -11.33 5.22 4.64
C ASP A 35 -10.61 6.19 3.69
N ALA A 36 -10.55 5.86 2.40
CA ALA A 36 -9.97 6.70 1.34
C ALA A 36 -10.95 6.95 0.19
N ASN A 37 -12.23 6.69 0.41
CA ASN A 37 -13.29 7.18 -0.46
C ASN A 37 -13.54 8.66 -0.19
N PRO A 38 -14.17 9.41 -1.12
CA PRO A 38 -14.57 10.79 -0.86
C PRO A 38 -15.40 10.91 0.44
N PRO A 39 -15.11 11.91 1.29
CA PRO A 39 -14.24 13.06 1.05
C PRO A 39 -12.77 12.85 1.47
N PHE A 40 -12.35 11.64 1.82
CA PHE A 40 -11.02 11.34 2.38
C PHE A 40 -9.99 10.93 1.33
N ASP A 41 -10.25 11.12 0.04
CA ASP A 41 -9.48 10.58 -1.09
C ASP A 41 -8.16 11.31 -1.36
N THR A 42 -7.84 12.39 -0.63
CA THR A 42 -6.61 13.17 -0.79
C THR A 42 -5.78 13.24 0.49
N LEU A 43 -4.50 13.62 0.36
CA LEU A 43 -3.63 13.85 1.54
C LEU A 43 -4.12 15.01 2.43
N ALA A 44 -4.81 16.00 1.86
CA ALA A 44 -5.30 17.16 2.59
C ALA A 44 -6.47 16.82 3.52
N THR A 45 -7.18 15.75 3.20
CA THR A 45 -8.38 15.28 3.91
C THR A 45 -8.07 14.18 4.91
N LEU A 46 -6.79 13.79 5.07
CA LEU A 46 -6.40 12.77 6.05
C LEU A 46 -6.68 13.23 7.48
N PRO A 47 -7.25 12.36 8.33
CA PRO A 47 -7.49 12.71 9.72
C PRO A 47 -6.18 12.90 10.47
N ALA A 48 -6.08 14.02 11.21
CA ALA A 48 -4.93 14.34 12.05
C ALA A 48 -4.88 13.48 13.33
N SER A 49 -6.04 13.04 13.85
CA SER A 49 -6.12 12.26 15.08
C SER A 49 -5.75 10.80 14.84
N ALA A 50 -4.87 10.25 15.68
CA ALA A 50 -4.53 8.83 15.67
C ALA A 50 -5.74 7.91 15.98
N SER A 51 -6.73 8.39 16.74
CA SER A 51 -7.93 7.63 17.09
C SER A 51 -8.88 7.38 15.91
N ALA A 52 -8.75 8.17 14.84
CA ALA A 52 -9.52 7.96 13.61
C ALA A 52 -9.05 6.72 12.85
N TRP A 53 -7.83 6.25 13.10
CA TRP A 53 -7.23 5.14 12.36
C TRP A 53 -7.48 3.80 13.06
N ARG A 54 -7.82 2.78 12.28
CA ARG A 54 -7.90 1.39 12.73
C ARG A 54 -6.57 0.67 12.44
N THR A 55 -6.15 -0.21 13.34
CA THR A 55 -4.98 -1.06 13.08
C THR A 55 -5.37 -2.26 12.20
N LEU A 56 -4.56 -2.54 11.18
CA LEU A 56 -4.66 -3.71 10.30
C LEU A 56 -3.28 -4.34 10.13
N ARG A 57 -3.20 -5.67 10.08
CA ARG A 57 -1.92 -6.36 9.85
C ARG A 57 -1.67 -6.54 8.35
N VAL A 58 -0.42 -6.36 7.96
CA VAL A 58 0.09 -6.51 6.60
C VAL A 58 1.12 -7.64 6.63
N PRO A 59 1.08 -8.64 5.73
CA PRO A 59 0.06 -8.83 4.70
C PRO A 59 -1.27 -9.32 5.29
N ALA A 60 -2.37 -8.68 4.91
CA ALA A 60 -3.70 -9.25 5.09
C ALA A 60 -4.66 -8.73 4.03
N ASN A 61 -5.63 -9.56 3.65
CA ASN A 61 -6.85 -9.06 3.04
C ASN A 61 -7.70 -8.36 4.11
N TRP A 62 -8.15 -7.13 3.84
CA TRP A 62 -8.88 -6.35 4.85
C TRP A 62 -10.19 -7.00 5.30
N TYR A 63 -10.89 -7.70 4.39
CA TYR A 63 -12.10 -8.42 4.73
C TYR A 63 -11.83 -9.58 5.71
N SER A 64 -10.76 -10.35 5.49
CA SER A 64 -10.32 -11.41 6.42
C SER A 64 -9.93 -10.90 7.81
N GLN A 65 -9.65 -9.59 7.95
CA GLN A 65 -9.36 -8.91 9.22
C GLN A 65 -10.61 -8.26 9.84
N GLY A 66 -11.80 -8.61 9.34
CA GLY A 66 -13.09 -8.10 9.84
C GLY A 66 -13.34 -6.63 9.49
N LEU A 67 -12.84 -6.17 8.35
CA LEU A 67 -13.16 -4.86 7.78
C LEU A 67 -13.98 -5.05 6.50
N ASP A 68 -15.31 -4.94 6.63
CA ASP A 68 -16.22 -4.96 5.49
C ASP A 68 -16.25 -3.58 4.83
N HIS A 69 -15.31 -3.34 3.93
CA HIS A 69 -15.08 -2.05 3.28
C HIS A 69 -15.02 -2.20 1.75
N GLN A 70 -15.59 -1.22 1.05
CA GLN A 70 -15.60 -1.16 -0.41
C GLN A 70 -14.88 0.10 -0.90
N GLY A 71 -14.27 0.01 -2.08
CA GLY A 71 -13.53 1.12 -2.68
C GLY A 71 -12.13 1.21 -2.11
N ALA A 72 -11.78 2.38 -1.58
CA ALA A 72 -10.40 2.70 -1.22
C ALA A 72 -10.14 2.78 0.30
N LEU A 73 -8.95 2.35 0.70
CA LEU A 73 -8.39 2.53 2.05
C LEU A 73 -7.03 3.23 1.99
N TRP A 74 -6.79 4.09 2.97
CA TRP A 74 -5.46 4.57 3.31
C TRP A 74 -4.77 3.57 4.22
N TYR A 75 -3.48 3.40 3.98
CA TYR A 75 -2.56 2.62 4.78
C TYR A 75 -1.42 3.53 5.21
N GLN A 76 -1.10 3.54 6.49
CA GLN A 76 -0.01 4.31 7.06
C GLN A 76 0.94 3.42 7.86
N ARG A 77 2.23 3.55 7.58
CA ARG A 77 3.32 2.94 8.36
C ARG A 77 4.36 3.98 8.70
N GLU A 78 4.75 4.03 9.96
CA GLU A 78 5.89 4.80 10.43
C GLU A 78 7.06 3.86 10.70
N PHE A 79 8.26 4.28 10.32
CA PHE A 79 9.49 3.53 10.57
C PHE A 79 10.67 4.47 10.75
N THR A 80 11.68 4.00 11.47
CA THR A 80 12.92 4.73 11.72
C THR A 80 14.09 3.93 11.19
N LEU A 81 15.03 4.63 10.57
CA LEU A 81 16.26 4.06 10.05
C LEU A 81 17.45 4.45 10.95
N PRO A 82 18.54 3.66 10.93
CA PRO A 82 19.83 4.11 11.46
C PRO A 82 20.28 5.39 10.72
N PRO A 83 21.33 6.09 11.23
CA PRO A 83 21.91 7.22 10.52
C PRO A 83 22.18 6.90 9.05
N LEU A 84 21.72 7.79 8.17
CA LEU A 84 21.80 7.62 6.72
C LEU A 84 23.04 8.34 6.18
N ALA A 85 23.77 7.68 5.28
CA ALA A 85 24.84 8.33 4.51
C ALA A 85 24.27 9.43 3.59
N ALA A 86 25.08 10.39 3.16
CA ALA A 86 24.64 11.42 2.22
C ALA A 86 24.14 10.79 0.91
N ASP A 87 24.91 9.87 0.35
CA ASP A 87 24.71 9.27 -0.98
C ASP A 87 23.96 7.94 -0.92
N ARG A 88 22.77 7.94 -0.31
CA ARG A 88 21.95 6.73 -0.20
C ARG A 88 21.00 6.55 -1.38
N MET A 89 20.90 5.32 -1.87
CA MET A 89 19.82 4.87 -2.75
C MET A 89 18.77 4.12 -1.93
N ALA A 90 17.49 4.24 -2.24
CA ALA A 90 16.44 3.50 -1.54
C ALA A 90 15.32 3.10 -2.47
N THR A 91 14.91 1.83 -2.37
CA THR A 91 13.81 1.28 -3.15
C THR A 91 12.72 0.71 -2.25
N LEU A 92 11.49 1.18 -2.41
CA LEU A 92 10.31 0.58 -1.81
C LEU A 92 9.83 -0.57 -2.69
N ILE A 93 9.68 -1.78 -2.14
CA ILE A 93 9.22 -2.94 -2.90
C ILE A 93 7.90 -3.46 -2.31
N PHE A 94 6.91 -3.60 -3.17
CA PHE A 94 5.62 -4.19 -2.84
C PHE A 94 5.54 -5.53 -3.56
N ASN A 95 5.35 -6.62 -2.81
CA ASN A 95 5.24 -7.96 -3.39
C ASN A 95 3.90 -8.18 -4.10
N GLY A 96 2.91 -7.34 -3.82
CA GLY A 96 1.63 -7.30 -4.51
C GLY A 96 0.66 -6.39 -3.78
N VAL A 97 -0.22 -5.71 -4.52
CA VAL A 97 -1.37 -4.97 -4.00
C VAL A 97 -2.53 -5.24 -4.96
N ASP A 98 -3.73 -5.47 -4.42
CA ASP A 98 -4.96 -5.52 -5.24
C ASP A 98 -5.86 -4.33 -4.88
N TYR A 99 -6.24 -3.43 -5.79
CA TYR A 99 -5.95 -3.43 -7.24
C TYR A 99 -5.07 -2.28 -7.70
N ARG A 100 -5.36 -1.06 -7.25
CA ARG A 100 -4.56 0.13 -7.56
C ARG A 100 -3.91 0.65 -6.27
N ALA A 101 -2.62 0.91 -6.32
CA ALA A 101 -1.85 1.53 -5.25
C ALA A 101 -1.32 2.89 -5.71
N ASP A 102 -1.53 3.92 -4.91
CA ASP A 102 -0.83 5.20 -5.01
C ASP A 102 0.04 5.36 -3.75
N VAL A 103 1.32 5.73 -3.88
CA VAL A 103 2.31 5.65 -2.79
C VAL A 103 2.99 6.99 -2.53
N TRP A 104 3.07 7.36 -1.26
CA TRP A 104 3.78 8.55 -0.78
C TRP A 104 4.72 8.22 0.37
N LEU A 105 5.91 8.82 0.35
CA LEU A 105 6.85 8.79 1.47
C LEU A 105 7.09 10.22 1.95
N ASN A 106 6.87 10.49 3.24
CA ASN A 106 7.03 11.82 3.83
C ASN A 106 6.28 12.92 3.05
N ARG A 107 5.04 12.60 2.65
CA ARG A 107 4.14 13.43 1.80
C ARG A 107 4.61 13.65 0.36
N ARG A 108 5.77 13.13 -0.06
CA ARG A 108 6.21 13.14 -1.46
C ARG A 108 5.63 11.94 -2.20
N TYR A 109 4.99 12.19 -3.33
CA TYR A 109 4.48 11.13 -4.20
C TYR A 109 5.64 10.40 -4.87
N LEU A 110 5.61 9.06 -4.82
CA LEU A 110 6.64 8.22 -5.43
C LEU A 110 6.16 7.54 -6.71
N GLY A 111 4.86 7.31 -6.84
CA GLY A 111 4.27 6.67 -8.01
C GLY A 111 3.03 5.86 -7.67
N ALA A 112 2.55 5.15 -8.68
CA ALA A 112 1.41 4.25 -8.59
C ALA A 112 1.68 2.92 -9.29
N HIS A 113 0.88 1.92 -8.92
CA HIS A 113 0.82 0.64 -9.59
C HIS A 113 -0.63 0.21 -9.72
N GLN A 114 -0.96 -0.39 -10.86
CA GLN A 114 -2.26 -1.01 -11.11
C GLN A 114 -2.02 -2.41 -11.66
N GLY A 115 -2.59 -3.41 -11.01
CA GLY A 115 -2.35 -4.80 -11.39
C GLY A 115 -2.80 -5.76 -10.30
N TYR A 116 -2.98 -7.02 -10.67
CA TYR A 116 -3.41 -8.05 -9.74
C TYR A 116 -2.22 -8.72 -9.08
N PHE A 117 -1.94 -8.38 -7.83
CA PHE A 117 -0.84 -8.94 -7.01
C PHE A 117 0.55 -8.92 -7.66
N GLN A 118 0.75 -8.09 -8.68
CA GLN A 118 2.04 -7.98 -9.34
C GLN A 118 3.01 -7.26 -8.41
N ARG A 119 4.23 -7.79 -8.30
CA ARG A 119 5.32 -7.12 -7.60
C ARG A 119 5.74 -5.86 -8.34
N PHE A 120 5.92 -4.76 -7.61
CA PHE A 120 6.42 -3.50 -8.15
C PHE A 120 7.38 -2.82 -7.17
N ALA A 121 8.18 -1.90 -7.68
CA ALA A 121 9.16 -1.16 -6.92
C ALA A 121 9.13 0.32 -7.27
N LEU A 122 9.39 1.18 -6.28
CA LEU A 122 9.43 2.63 -6.42
C LEU A 122 10.71 3.18 -5.80
N ASP A 123 11.33 4.16 -6.46
CA ASP A 123 12.46 4.90 -5.89
C ASP A 123 11.96 5.81 -4.76
N GLY A 124 12.60 5.73 -3.60
CA GLY A 124 12.33 6.56 -2.42
C GLY A 124 13.55 7.36 -1.96
N SER A 125 14.66 7.34 -2.70
CA SER A 125 15.97 7.87 -2.29
C SER A 125 15.89 9.33 -1.83
N GLU A 126 15.23 10.18 -2.63
CA GLU A 126 15.13 11.61 -2.34
C GLU A 126 14.12 11.95 -1.24
N ALA A 127 13.16 11.06 -0.96
CA ALA A 127 12.17 11.26 0.10
C ALA A 127 12.62 10.70 1.45
N LEU A 128 13.66 9.86 1.46
CA LEU A 128 14.08 9.10 2.64
C LEU A 128 14.74 9.99 3.71
N GLN A 129 14.26 9.83 4.93
CA GLN A 129 14.73 10.51 6.13
C GLN A 129 15.07 9.50 7.23
N ARG A 130 15.56 9.97 8.38
CA ARG A 130 15.76 9.10 9.55
C ARG A 130 14.42 8.58 10.10
N HIS A 131 13.41 9.44 10.18
CA HIS A 131 12.06 9.09 10.59
C HIS A 131 11.14 9.24 9.39
N ASN A 132 10.39 8.19 9.08
CA ASN A 132 9.62 8.13 7.85
C ASN A 132 8.16 7.80 8.13
N ARG A 133 7.29 8.41 7.34
CA ARG A 133 5.88 8.07 7.24
C ARG A 133 5.57 7.68 5.80
N LEU A 134 5.25 6.41 5.60
CA LEU A 134 4.79 5.83 4.36
C LEU A 134 3.25 5.83 4.35
N LEU A 135 2.67 6.35 3.28
CA LEU A 135 1.24 6.35 3.01
C LEU A 135 0.99 5.61 1.70
N VAL A 136 0.00 4.74 1.69
CA VAL A 136 -0.44 4.01 0.50
C VAL A 136 -1.95 4.11 0.42
N ARG A 137 -2.48 4.64 -0.68
CA ARG A 137 -3.92 4.54 -1.00
C ARG A 137 -4.10 3.27 -1.81
N VAL A 138 -4.89 2.34 -1.30
CA VAL A 138 -5.24 1.12 -2.03
C VAL A 138 -6.69 1.21 -2.43
N ASP A 139 -6.94 1.23 -3.73
CA ASP A 139 -8.27 1.28 -4.31
C ASP A 139 -8.62 -0.07 -4.93
N SER A 140 -9.63 -0.72 -4.36
CA SER A 140 -10.23 -1.93 -4.92
C SER A 140 -11.72 -1.69 -5.12
N PRO A 141 -12.12 -1.09 -6.26
CA PRO A 141 -13.51 -0.73 -6.50
C PRO A 141 -14.38 -1.97 -6.62
N PHE A 142 -15.61 -1.84 -6.15
CA PHE A 142 -16.64 -2.86 -6.22
C PHE A 142 -17.22 -2.93 -7.65
N GLU A 143 -17.11 -4.09 -8.29
CA GLU A 143 -17.78 -4.38 -9.56
C GLU A 143 -19.10 -5.09 -9.26
N ALA A 144 -20.22 -4.39 -9.41
CA ALA A 144 -21.54 -4.93 -9.11
C ALA A 144 -21.90 -6.11 -10.05
N PRO A 145 -22.33 -7.26 -9.50
CA PRO A 145 -22.82 -8.39 -10.30
C PRO A 145 -24.00 -7.99 -11.20
N GLY A 146 -24.02 -8.48 -12.43
CA GLY A 146 -25.14 -8.27 -13.37
C GLY A 146 -25.11 -6.93 -14.14
N THR A 147 -24.29 -5.96 -13.72
CA THR A 147 -24.11 -4.69 -14.45
C THR A 147 -22.73 -4.59 -15.08
N VAL A 148 -21.68 -4.82 -14.29
CA VAL A 148 -20.28 -4.78 -14.75
C VAL A 148 -19.76 -6.18 -15.05
N TRP A 149 -20.13 -7.15 -14.23
CA TRP A 149 -19.69 -8.53 -14.38
C TRP A 149 -20.73 -9.37 -15.14
N PRO A 150 -20.36 -10.25 -16.10
CA PRO A 150 -19.00 -10.50 -16.62
C PRO A 150 -18.66 -9.69 -17.89
N LEU A 151 -19.67 -9.19 -18.61
CA LEU A 151 -19.52 -8.68 -19.98
C LEU A 151 -18.89 -7.28 -20.10
N HIS A 152 -18.85 -6.49 -19.01
CA HIS A 152 -18.37 -5.10 -19.02
C HIS A 152 -17.21 -4.86 -18.07
N LYS A 153 -16.46 -5.92 -17.75
CA LYS A 153 -15.38 -5.88 -16.78
C LYS A 153 -14.29 -4.90 -17.22
N ARG A 154 -13.91 -3.98 -16.33
CA ARG A 154 -12.86 -2.97 -16.59
C ARG A 154 -11.54 -3.32 -15.92
N LEU A 155 -11.57 -4.22 -14.95
CA LEU A 155 -10.41 -4.62 -14.16
C LEU A 155 -10.22 -6.13 -14.25
N ILE A 156 -9.01 -6.60 -14.50
CA ILE A 156 -8.73 -8.04 -14.47
C ILE A 156 -8.52 -8.46 -13.01
N LYS A 157 -9.62 -8.70 -12.28
CA LYS A 157 -9.62 -9.29 -10.93
C LYS A 157 -10.11 -10.74 -10.99
N GLY A 158 -9.26 -11.73 -10.71
CA GLY A 158 -9.59 -13.16 -10.85
C GLY A 158 -9.94 -13.82 -9.52
N VAL A 159 -10.91 -14.73 -9.52
CA VAL A 159 -11.19 -15.63 -8.40
C VAL A 159 -10.44 -16.92 -8.69
N LEU A 160 -9.34 -17.21 -7.99
CA LEU A 160 -8.94 -18.60 -7.81
C LEU A 160 -9.93 -19.18 -6.81
N ASN A 161 -11.09 -19.62 -7.31
CA ASN A 161 -11.96 -20.54 -6.58
C ASN A 161 -11.47 -21.92 -6.98
N PRO A 162 -10.54 -22.58 -6.25
CA PRO A 162 -10.46 -24.02 -6.39
C PRO A 162 -11.85 -24.53 -6.00
N ALA A 163 -12.49 -25.24 -6.93
CA ALA A 163 -13.75 -25.90 -6.68
C ALA A 163 -13.67 -26.79 -5.43
#